data_AF-A0A183TKF2-F1
#
_entry.id   AF-A0A183TKF2-F1
#
_cell.length_a   1.000
_cell.length_b   1.000
_cell.length_c   1.000
_cell.angle_alpha   90.00
_cell.angle_beta   90.00
_cell.angle_gamma   90.00
#
_symmetry.space_group_name_H-M   'P 1'
#
loop_
_entity.id
_entity.type
_entity.pdbx_description
1 polymer ?
#
loop_
_entity_poly.entity_id
_entity_poly.type
_entity_poly.pdbx_seq_one_letter_code
_entity_poly.pdbx_strand_id
1 'polypeptide(L)'
;MVQSTDLNALGRARIHEDCFDENDAAIMLADKNRLHKAYVDRATDANNAGFYQSRRVVQQRLWDMQPPGWPARPRGSKVMARLLSADGTTLLTKKTQIRKRWAENFRNVLHQPSTISDATIDRLPQVKANANHDPLPSIQETLRAIQQLFSGKAPGSDAIRTAFVSMMALN
;
A
#
# COMPACT_ATOMS: atom_id res chain seq x y z
N MET A 1 63.70 18.32 0.54
CA MET A 1 63.64 16.91 0.98
C MET A 1 64.03 16.92 2.45
N VAL A 2 63.19 16.56 3.43
CA VAL A 2 62.27 15.42 3.53
C VAL A 2 61.07 15.88 4.36
N GLN A 3 59.85 15.63 3.89
CA GLN A 3 58.63 15.78 4.69
C GLN A 3 58.44 14.49 5.50
N SER A 4 58.23 14.66 6.80
CA SER A 4 57.99 13.60 7.77
C SER A 4 56.79 12.75 7.36
N THR A 5 57.04 11.45 7.19
CA THR A 5 56.02 10.43 6.97
C THR A 5 55.82 9.72 8.29
N ASP A 6 54.68 9.91 8.96
CA ASP A 6 54.06 8.80 9.67
C ASP A 6 52.62 9.05 10.14
N LEU A 7 51.90 7.93 10.29
CA LEU A 7 50.62 7.76 11.00
C LEU A 7 49.37 8.38 10.38
N ASN A 8 48.94 7.87 9.22
CA ASN A 8 47.51 7.89 8.86
C ASN A 8 46.96 6.51 8.47
N ALA A 9 47.64 5.45 8.92
CA ALA A 9 47.23 4.06 8.73
C ALA A 9 46.61 3.51 10.02
N LEU A 10 45.42 3.98 10.39
CA LEU A 10 44.56 3.20 11.29
C LEU A 10 43.08 3.45 10.99
N GLY A 11 42.48 2.43 10.37
CA GLY A 11 41.06 2.12 10.23
C GLY A 11 40.06 3.27 10.35
N ARG A 12 39.59 3.80 9.21
CA ARG A 12 38.19 4.23 9.14
C ARG A 12 37.33 2.99 9.25
N ALA A 13 36.89 2.69 10.47
CA ALA A 13 35.81 1.75 10.70
C ALA A 13 34.64 2.18 9.80
N ARG A 14 34.28 1.32 8.84
CA ARG A 14 33.06 1.50 8.06
C ARG A 14 31.93 1.21 9.05
N ILE A 15 31.43 2.26 9.69
CA ILE A 15 30.13 2.19 10.35
C ILE A 15 29.15 1.91 9.21
N HIS A 16 28.70 0.65 9.15
CA HIS A 16 27.58 0.26 8.32
C HIS A 16 26.38 0.97 8.93
N GLU A 17 26.03 2.13 8.39
CA GLU A 17 24.72 2.72 8.61
C GLU A 17 23.71 1.66 8.20
N ASP A 18 23.06 1.07 9.19
CA ASP A 18 22.04 0.07 8.95
C ASP A 18 20.89 0.83 8.26
N CYS A 19 20.78 0.68 6.94
CA CYS A 19 19.71 1.28 6.15
C CYS A 19 18.31 0.85 6.62
N PHE A 20 18.24 -0.05 7.60
CA PHE A 20 17.10 -0.54 8.33
C PHE A 20 17.12 -0.06 9.79
N ASP A 21 17.16 1.24 10.05
CA ASP A 21 16.58 1.74 11.31
C ASP A 21 15.05 1.51 11.23
N GLU A 22 14.64 0.28 11.57
CA GLU A 22 13.27 -0.24 11.46
C GLU A 22 12.26 0.57 12.29
N ASN A 23 12.76 1.36 13.24
CA ASN A 23 11.94 2.16 14.15
C ASN A 23 11.32 3.39 13.47
N ASP A 24 12.07 4.09 12.63
CA ASP A 24 11.63 5.33 11.98
C ASP A 24 10.56 5.08 10.90
N ALA A 25 10.73 4.02 10.12
CA ALA A 25 9.82 3.66 9.02
C ALA A 25 8.43 3.24 9.56
N ALA A 26 8.40 2.51 10.68
CA ALA A 26 7.17 2.10 11.35
C ALA A 26 6.40 3.30 11.91
N ILE A 27 7.10 4.24 12.57
CA ILE A 27 6.50 5.47 13.12
C ILE A 27 5.93 6.35 11.99
N MET A 28 6.68 6.51 10.90
CA MET A 28 6.25 7.29 9.74
C MET A 28 5.03 6.70 9.02
N LEU A 29 4.96 5.38 8.87
CA LEU A 29 3.82 4.72 8.23
C LEU A 29 2.56 4.79 9.11
N ALA A 30 2.70 4.62 10.43
CA ALA A 30 1.61 4.78 11.39
C ALA A 30 1.06 6.21 11.39
N ASP A 31 1.94 7.22 11.41
CA ASP A 31 1.53 8.62 11.35
C ASP A 31 0.86 8.99 10.01
N LYS A 32 1.38 8.47 8.89
CA LYS A 32 0.75 8.64 7.58
C LYS A 32 -0.66 8.04 7.57
N ASN A 33 -0.85 6.86 8.14
CA ASN A 33 -2.15 6.19 8.21
C ASN A 33 -3.15 6.94 9.09
N ARG A 34 -2.69 7.45 10.25
CA ARG A 34 -3.50 8.32 11.14
C ARG A 34 -3.95 9.59 10.43
N LEU A 35 -3.04 10.28 9.74
CA LEU A 35 -3.34 11.50 8.99
C LEU A 35 -4.22 11.23 7.76
N HIS A 36 -4.06 10.07 7.13
CA HIS A 36 -4.92 9.65 6.03
C HIS A 36 -6.36 9.42 6.50
N LYS A 37 -6.55 8.73 7.63
CA LYS A 37 -7.88 8.57 8.26
C LYS A 37 -8.50 9.91 8.58
N ALA A 38 -7.77 10.80 9.26
CA ALA A 38 -8.25 12.14 9.59
C ALA A 38 -8.59 12.98 8.34
N TYR A 39 -7.82 12.85 7.26
CA TYR A 39 -8.10 13.48 5.96
C TYR A 39 -9.41 12.98 5.34
N VAL A 40 -9.63 11.67 5.35
CA VAL A 40 -10.84 11.03 4.77
C VAL A 40 -12.08 11.37 5.60
N ASP A 41 -11.98 11.32 6.92
CA ASP A 41 -13.11 11.56 7.83
C ASP A 41 -13.48 13.06 7.90
N ARG A 42 -12.47 13.94 7.91
CA ARG A 42 -12.66 15.40 7.95
C ARG A 42 -11.47 16.15 7.37
N ALA A 43 -11.60 16.56 6.11
CA ALA A 43 -10.61 17.41 5.45
C ALA A 43 -10.58 18.81 6.08
N THR A 44 -9.55 19.08 6.89
CA THR A 44 -9.20 20.42 7.42
C THR A 44 -7.85 20.85 6.86
N ASP A 45 -7.54 22.15 6.88
CA ASP A 45 -6.26 22.65 6.36
C ASP A 45 -5.06 22.02 7.08
N ALA A 46 -5.16 21.79 8.39
CA ALA A 46 -4.14 21.12 9.18
C ALA A 46 -3.98 19.62 8.81
N ASN A 47 -5.09 18.89 8.64
CA ASN A 47 -5.05 17.47 8.26
C ASN A 47 -4.54 17.30 6.81
N ASN A 48 -4.99 18.17 5.91
CA ASN A 48 -4.52 18.23 4.53
C ASN A 48 -3.00 18.46 4.50
N ALA A 49 -2.52 19.50 5.20
CA ALA A 49 -1.10 19.81 5.28
C ALA A 49 -0.31 18.63 5.87
N GLY A 50 -0.75 18.08 7.00
CA GLY A 50 -0.09 16.94 7.66
C GLY A 50 0.03 15.72 6.76
N PHE A 51 -1.07 15.29 6.11
CA PHE A 51 -1.06 14.11 5.24
C PHE A 51 -0.12 14.30 4.03
N TYR A 52 -0.17 15.46 3.36
CA TYR A 52 0.70 15.72 2.22
C TYR A 52 2.18 15.85 2.62
N GLN A 53 2.49 16.43 3.78
CA GLN A 53 3.87 16.48 4.28
C GLN A 53 4.39 15.07 4.61
N SER A 54 3.63 14.28 5.37
CA SER A 54 4.00 12.89 5.69
C SER A 54 4.20 12.05 4.43
N ARG A 55 3.30 12.17 3.44
CA ARG A 55 3.43 11.50 2.14
C ARG A 55 4.72 11.87 1.41
N ARG A 56 5.12 13.15 1.42
CA ARG A 56 6.37 13.60 0.79
C ARG A 56 7.58 12.97 1.44
N VAL A 57 7.64 12.94 2.78
CA VAL A 57 8.78 12.36 3.50
C VAL A 57 8.86 10.85 3.27
N VAL A 58 7.73 10.12 3.29
CA VAL A 58 7.71 8.68 2.98
C VAL A 58 8.16 8.41 1.55
N GLN A 59 7.72 9.23 0.58
CA GLN A 59 8.19 9.11 -0.79
C GLN A 59 9.70 9.36 -0.88
N GLN A 60 10.20 10.41 -0.22
CA GLN A 60 11.63 10.75 -0.20
C GLN A 60 12.47 9.59 0.36
N ARG A 61 12.10 9.04 1.53
CA ARG A 61 12.83 7.92 2.15
C ARG A 61 12.78 6.65 1.31
N LEU A 62 11.63 6.33 0.71
CA LEU A 62 11.52 5.20 -0.22
C LEU A 62 12.40 5.37 -1.46
N TRP A 63 12.60 6.61 -1.91
CA TRP A 63 13.55 6.94 -2.97
C TRP A 63 15.00 6.73 -2.54
N ASP A 64 15.35 7.15 -1.33
CA ASP A 64 16.71 7.02 -0.80
C ASP A 64 17.06 5.55 -0.49
N MET A 65 16.06 4.74 -0.14
CA MET A 65 16.17 3.28 0.07
C MET A 65 16.24 2.48 -1.25
N GLN A 66 16.22 3.12 -2.41
CA GLN A 66 16.28 2.40 -3.69
C GLN A 66 17.66 1.73 -3.85
N PRO A 67 17.74 0.41 -4.07
CA PRO A 67 19.01 -0.29 -4.14
C PRO A 67 19.88 0.19 -5.32
N PRO A 68 21.22 0.16 -5.21
CA PRO A 68 22.10 0.51 -6.31
C PRO A 68 21.85 -0.42 -7.50
N GLY A 69 21.43 0.13 -8.64
CA GLY A 69 21.20 -0.61 -9.88
C GLY A 69 19.78 -0.54 -10.45
N TRP A 70 18.81 0.07 -9.74
CA TRP A 70 17.54 0.44 -10.39
C TRP A 70 17.68 1.78 -11.13
N PRO A 71 17.19 1.90 -12.38
CA PRO A 71 17.22 3.18 -13.07
C PRO A 71 16.36 4.17 -12.29
N ALA A 72 16.97 5.27 -11.85
CA ALA A 72 16.26 6.38 -11.23
C ALA A 72 15.15 6.82 -12.19
N ARG A 73 13.87 6.66 -11.82
CA ARG A 73 12.81 7.22 -12.67
C ARG A 73 12.91 8.74 -12.58
N PRO A 74 13.05 9.46 -13.70
CA PRO A 74 13.20 10.91 -13.65
C PRO A 74 11.99 11.55 -12.97
N ARG A 75 12.22 12.16 -11.81
CA ARG A 75 11.28 13.10 -11.19
C ARG A 75 11.14 14.29 -12.14
N GLY A 76 10.00 14.38 -12.82
CA GLY A 76 9.68 15.56 -13.64
C GLY A 76 9.16 15.24 -15.03
N SER A 77 9.36 14.03 -15.54
CA SER A 77 8.51 13.56 -16.63
C SER A 77 7.22 13.08 -16.01
N LYS A 78 6.35 14.03 -15.65
CA LYS A 78 4.93 13.82 -15.87
C LYS A 78 4.86 13.61 -17.39
N VAL A 79 5.07 12.36 -17.82
CA VAL A 79 4.35 11.86 -18.97
C VAL A 79 2.91 11.97 -18.49
N MET A 80 2.34 13.17 -18.61
CA MET A 80 0.92 13.30 -18.88
C MET A 80 0.77 12.29 -19.99
N ALA A 81 0.20 11.13 -19.67
CA ALA A 81 -0.23 10.18 -20.68
C ALA A 81 -0.86 11.07 -21.74
N ARG A 82 -0.21 11.12 -22.91
CA ARG A 82 -0.56 12.04 -23.98
C ARG A 82 -1.93 11.57 -24.44
N LEU A 83 -2.97 12.03 -23.74
CA LEU A 83 -4.30 11.46 -23.85
C LEU A 83 -4.87 12.06 -25.11
N LEU A 84 -5.03 11.21 -26.11
CA LEU A 84 -5.59 11.62 -27.38
C LEU A 84 -7.11 11.70 -27.27
N SER A 85 -7.68 12.53 -28.13
CA SER A 85 -9.11 12.55 -28.44
C SER A 85 -9.61 11.17 -28.92
N ALA A 86 -10.93 11.00 -28.98
CA ALA A 86 -11.56 9.76 -29.43
C ALA A 86 -11.13 9.30 -30.83
N ASP A 87 -10.89 10.27 -31.70
CA ASP A 87 -10.41 10.12 -33.07
C ASP A 87 -8.87 9.96 -33.18
N GLY A 88 -8.14 10.06 -32.06
CA GLY A 88 -6.68 9.91 -32.04
C GLY A 88 -5.89 11.09 -32.60
N THR A 89 -6.55 12.13 -33.13
CA THR A 89 -5.89 13.21 -33.89
C THR A 89 -5.32 14.31 -32.99
N THR A 90 -5.97 14.55 -31.86
CA THR A 90 -5.73 15.75 -31.04
C THR A 90 -5.24 15.38 -29.65
N LEU A 91 -4.16 16.03 -29.21
CA LEU A 91 -3.65 15.90 -27.85
C LEU A 91 -4.48 16.71 -26.87
N LEU A 92 -5.05 16.04 -25.85
CA LEU A 92 -5.82 16.71 -24.81
C LEU A 92 -4.90 17.23 -23.71
N THR A 93 -4.81 18.55 -23.59
CA THR A 93 -3.94 19.22 -22.60
C THR A 93 -4.72 19.84 -21.44
N LYS A 94 -6.00 20.20 -21.64
CA LYS A 94 -6.85 20.79 -20.59
C LYS A 94 -7.37 19.69 -19.65
N LYS A 95 -7.26 19.91 -18.33
CA LYS A 95 -7.72 18.99 -17.28
C LYS A 95 -9.19 18.58 -17.43
N THR A 96 -10.06 19.50 -17.87
CA THR A 96 -11.48 19.24 -18.11
C THR A 96 -11.72 18.29 -19.28
N GLN A 97 -10.98 18.48 -20.38
CA GLN A 97 -11.03 17.61 -21.56
C GLN A 97 -10.49 16.22 -21.23
N ILE A 98 -9.39 16.13 -20.48
CA ILE A 98 -8.82 14.86 -20.01
C ILE A 98 -9.83 14.09 -19.16
N ARG A 99 -10.48 14.75 -18.19
CA ARG A 99 -11.52 14.10 -17.35
C ARG A 99 -12.70 13.60 -18.16
N LYS A 100 -13.19 14.38 -19.12
CA LYS A 100 -14.27 13.98 -20.02
C LYS A 100 -13.88 12.76 -20.87
N ARG A 101 -12.67 12.77 -21.44
CA ARG A 101 -12.17 11.64 -22.24
C ARG A 101 -11.99 10.36 -21.42
N TRP A 102 -11.53 10.48 -20.17
CA TRP A 102 -11.50 9.34 -19.25
C TRP A 102 -12.90 8.77 -19.00
N ALA A 103 -13.89 9.62 -18.71
CA ALA A 103 -15.27 9.16 -18.48
C ALA A 103 -15.85 8.44 -19.71
N GLU A 104 -15.59 8.96 -20.90
CA GLU A 104 -15.99 8.32 -22.17
C GLU A 104 -15.30 6.98 -22.38
N ASN A 105 -13.98 6.90 -22.20
CA ASN A 105 -13.22 5.66 -22.35
C ASN A 105 -13.69 4.58 -21.37
N PHE A 106 -13.89 4.94 -20.10
CA PHE A 106 -14.42 3.99 -19.11
C PHE A 106 -15.81 3.52 -19.47
N ARG A 107 -16.70 4.41 -19.95
CA ARG A 107 -18.02 4.01 -20.42
C ARG A 107 -17.91 3.01 -21.56
N ASN A 108 -17.06 3.27 -22.55
CA ASN A 108 -16.89 2.36 -23.68
C ASN A 108 -16.35 0.99 -23.25
N VAL A 109 -15.34 0.96 -22.38
CA VAL A 109 -14.76 -0.29 -21.88
C VAL A 109 -15.77 -1.08 -21.04
N LEU A 110 -16.52 -0.42 -20.15
CA LEU A 110 -17.45 -1.09 -19.25
C LEU A 110 -18.75 -1.52 -19.93
N HIS A 111 -19.20 -0.79 -20.94
CA HIS A 111 -20.42 -1.10 -21.68
C HIS A 111 -20.17 -1.88 -22.98
N GLN A 112 -18.91 -2.24 -23.27
CA GLN A 112 -18.61 -3.12 -24.38
C GLN A 112 -19.25 -4.48 -24.10
N PRO A 113 -20.18 -4.97 -24.95
CA PRO A 113 -20.75 -6.30 -24.78
C PRO A 113 -19.63 -7.34 -24.85
N SER A 114 -19.59 -8.25 -23.87
CA SER A 114 -18.70 -9.41 -23.96
C SER A 114 -19.14 -10.28 -25.14
N THR A 115 -18.23 -10.52 -26.09
CA THR A 115 -18.44 -11.46 -27.21
C THR A 115 -18.40 -12.94 -26.75
N ILE A 116 -18.12 -13.18 -25.47
CA ILE A 116 -18.05 -14.53 -24.91
C ILE A 116 -19.48 -15.05 -24.75
N SER A 117 -19.81 -16.12 -25.47
CA SER A 117 -21.10 -16.80 -25.33
C SER A 117 -21.13 -17.71 -24.11
N ASP A 118 -22.31 -17.93 -23.55
CA ASP A 118 -22.51 -18.89 -22.44
C ASP A 118 -22.02 -20.29 -22.81
N ALA A 119 -22.20 -20.70 -24.08
CA ALA A 119 -21.68 -21.97 -24.60
C ALA A 119 -20.14 -22.05 -24.56
N THR A 120 -19.43 -20.92 -24.61
CA THR A 120 -17.97 -20.89 -24.43
C THR A 120 -17.60 -21.02 -22.96
N ILE A 121 -18.39 -20.42 -22.05
CA ILE A 121 -18.22 -20.51 -20.59
C ILE A 121 -18.45 -21.95 -20.13
N ASP A 122 -19.50 -22.61 -20.62
CA ASP A 122 -19.84 -24.00 -20.29
C ASP A 122 -18.78 -25.01 -20.75
N ARG A 123 -18.00 -24.64 -21.77
CA ARG A 123 -16.90 -25.46 -22.30
C ARG A 123 -15.57 -25.22 -21.57
N LEU A 124 -15.48 -24.24 -20.67
CA LEU A 124 -14.27 -24.01 -19.90
C LEU A 124 -14.05 -25.19 -18.94
N PRO A 125 -12.85 -25.81 -18.94
CA PRO A 125 -12.56 -26.92 -18.04
C PRO A 125 -12.62 -26.42 -16.60
N GLN A 126 -13.62 -26.88 -15.86
CA GLN A 126 -13.74 -26.60 -14.44
C GLN A 126 -12.74 -27.46 -13.68
N VAL A 127 -11.85 -26.83 -12.90
CA VAL A 127 -11.08 -27.54 -11.87
C VAL A 127 -12.09 -28.08 -10.87
N LYS A 128 -12.05 -29.40 -10.62
CA LYS A 128 -12.87 -30.04 -9.60
C LYS A 128 -12.64 -29.30 -8.28
N ALA A 129 -13.72 -28.74 -7.72
CA ALA A 129 -13.68 -28.10 -6.42
C ALA A 129 -13.02 -29.06 -5.42
N ASN A 130 -11.84 -28.69 -4.97
CA ASN A 130 -11.03 -29.41 -4.01
C ASN A 130 -11.71 -29.26 -2.65
N ALA A 131 -12.50 -30.27 -2.27
CA ALA A 131 -13.15 -30.36 -0.95
C ALA A 131 -12.14 -30.47 0.22
N ASN A 132 -10.83 -30.43 -0.05
CA ASN A 132 -9.76 -30.32 0.95
C ASN A 132 -9.68 -28.88 1.51
N HIS A 133 -10.79 -28.36 1.97
CA HIS A 133 -10.77 -27.24 2.91
C HIS A 133 -10.49 -27.81 4.30
N ASP A 134 -9.77 -27.05 5.13
CA ASP A 134 -9.67 -27.41 6.54
C ASP A 134 -11.09 -27.59 7.12
N PRO A 135 -11.31 -28.63 7.94
CA PRO A 135 -12.61 -28.84 8.54
C PRO A 135 -13.05 -27.56 9.26
N LEU A 136 -14.33 -27.22 9.14
CA LEU A 136 -14.89 -26.13 9.92
C LEU A 136 -14.56 -26.38 11.40
N PRO A 137 -14.12 -25.35 12.14
CA PRO A 137 -13.77 -25.51 13.54
C PRO A 137 -14.97 -26.07 14.31
N SER A 138 -14.71 -27.07 15.15
CA SER A 138 -15.75 -27.64 16.00
C SER A 138 -16.19 -26.63 17.06
N ILE A 139 -17.43 -26.79 17.54
CA ILE A 139 -17.98 -25.96 18.63
C ILE A 139 -17.06 -25.96 19.86
N GLN A 140 -16.41 -27.08 20.15
CA GLN A 140 -15.49 -27.21 21.29
C GLN A 140 -14.18 -26.44 21.07
N GLU A 141 -13.66 -26.43 19.84
CA GLU A 141 -12.49 -25.62 19.48
C GLU A 141 -12.80 -24.13 19.53
N THR A 142 -13.98 -23.72 19.04
CA THR A 142 -14.46 -22.35 19.14
C THR A 142 -14.61 -21.91 20.61
N LEU A 143 -15.25 -22.73 21.46
CA LEU A 143 -15.39 -22.43 22.89
C LEU A 143 -14.04 -22.36 23.60
N ARG A 144 -13.11 -23.25 23.28
CA ARG A 144 -11.75 -23.24 23.85
C ARG A 144 -10.99 -21.99 23.43
N ALA A 145 -11.05 -21.59 22.17
CA ALA A 145 -10.42 -20.36 21.67
C ALA A 145 -11.01 -19.13 22.36
N ILE A 146 -12.34 -19.07 22.52
CA ILE A 146 -13.02 -18.02 23.27
C ILE A 146 -12.52 -17.96 24.73
N GLN A 147 -12.46 -19.10 25.43
CA GLN A 147 -11.93 -19.15 26.79
C GLN A 147 -10.47 -18.70 26.88
N GLN A 148 -9.64 -19.04 25.89
CA GLN A 148 -8.24 -18.61 25.85
C GLN A 148 -8.08 -17.10 25.61
N LEU A 149 -9.02 -16.45 24.91
CA LEU A 149 -9.03 -14.99 24.81
C LEU A 149 -9.17 -14.33 26.18
N PHE A 150 -9.92 -14.93 27.11
CA PHE A 150 -10.16 -14.42 28.46
C PHE A 150 -9.02 -14.63 29.46
N SER A 151 -7.89 -15.21 29.07
CA SER A 151 -6.78 -15.53 29.98
C SER A 151 -5.91 -14.32 30.41
N GLY A 152 -6.43 -13.09 30.33
CA GLY A 152 -5.76 -11.87 30.81
C GLY A 152 -4.45 -11.49 30.10
N LYS A 153 -4.17 -12.06 28.91
CA LYS A 153 -2.99 -11.70 28.12
C LYS A 153 -3.13 -10.27 27.59
N ALA A 154 -2.01 -9.56 27.49
CA ALA A 154 -1.97 -8.22 26.92
C ALA A 154 -2.52 -8.24 25.47
N PRO A 155 -3.27 -7.21 25.05
CA PRO A 155 -3.74 -7.08 23.67
C PRO A 155 -2.60 -7.23 22.67
N GLY A 156 -2.89 -7.86 21.53
CA GLY A 156 -1.95 -7.92 20.41
C GLY A 156 -1.64 -6.53 19.83
N SER A 157 -0.80 -6.46 18.81
CA SER A 157 -0.44 -5.20 18.12
C SER A 157 -1.64 -4.50 17.44
N ASP A 158 -2.78 -5.19 17.31
CA ASP A 158 -4.06 -4.66 16.85
C ASP A 158 -4.82 -3.87 17.94
N ALA A 159 -4.30 -3.83 19.17
CA ALA A 159 -4.87 -3.14 20.33
C ALA A 159 -6.31 -3.58 20.70
N ILE A 160 -6.76 -4.75 20.23
CA ILE A 160 -8.10 -5.27 20.54
C ILE A 160 -8.08 -5.84 21.96
N ARG A 161 -8.67 -5.10 22.89
CA ARG A 161 -8.79 -5.52 24.29
C ARG A 161 -9.83 -6.64 24.38
N THR A 162 -9.45 -7.76 25.01
CA THR A 162 -10.28 -8.97 25.22
C THR A 162 -11.73 -8.70 25.60
N ALA A 163 -12.00 -7.64 26.36
CA ALA A 163 -13.33 -7.26 26.82
C ALA A 163 -14.31 -6.86 25.70
N PHE A 164 -13.87 -6.61 24.46
CA PHE A 164 -14.74 -6.19 23.35
C PHE A 164 -15.46 -7.36 22.64
N VAL A 165 -14.93 -8.58 22.75
CA VAL A 165 -15.53 -9.78 22.12
C VAL A 165 -16.84 -10.20 22.81
N SER A 166 -17.01 -9.88 24.10
CA SER A 166 -18.25 -10.18 24.84
C SER A 166 -19.47 -9.39 24.38
N MET A 167 -19.32 -8.26 23.68
CA MET A 167 -20.46 -7.40 23.31
C MET A 167 -21.17 -7.82 22.00
N MET A 168 -20.62 -8.78 21.25
CA MET A 168 -21.22 -9.27 20.00
C MET A 168 -21.77 -10.70 20.06
N ALA A 169 -21.63 -11.41 21.19
CA ALA A 169 -22.07 -12.80 21.33
C ALA A 169 -23.42 -12.99 22.08
N LEU A 170 -24.08 -11.90 22.48
CA LEU A 170 -25.42 -11.91 23.08
C LEU A 170 -26.34 -10.94 22.33
N ASN A 171 -26.76 -11.34 21.13
CA ASN A 171 -28.03 -10.91 20.54
C ASN A 171 -28.49 -11.93 19.49
#